data_AF-A0A3S3YTA4-F1
#
_entry.id   AF-A0A3S3YTA4-F1
#
_cell.length_a   1.000
_cell.length_b   1.000
_cell.length_c   1.000
_cell.angle_alpha   90.00
_cell.angle_beta   90.00
_cell.angle_gamma   90.00
#
_symmetry.space_group_name_H-M   'P 1'
#
loop_
_entity.id
_entity.type
_entity.pdbx_description
1 polymer ?
#
loop_
_entity_poly.entity_id
_entity_poly.type
_entity_poly.pdbx_seq_one_letter_code
_entity_poly.pdbx_strand_id
1 'polypeptide(L)'
;MTTAGPAEMISPENCPSGLKGFRMSLLRQSVFTGAFVLLAAPAFAQVSADELWKNWQAVSKDMGYELAAGDLTRSGDRLVAKDVTFNMVTEEMKVINRVPEMVLRETGGAVEVTASPEWLSESTVTVDGETQSIATTLSQTGYLMTVTGTAAEPVYKFKADSMSFAQKIPLPAENAKAQGSVNTSGTLIALDGGFTLTGSGDAQQMTYSFNAADMKIVLKAGGESADQRSSFTLDMKELTSDFQGNLPPKAAAESDLTSLLKTGLTGISNHKSGPVEFSVDVASPDMPFKGEGRFSSTASSFGLSGSEIKLDLDLKGIQAGPAGDKPSASDLILRGLAMLNPSATDDTEVFKSGTLTVTINESQALLDNLSATGLIPADQMMGVQMMLAMFTKAGDTPGSITSTVEVTETGDFLVNGQSMQ
;
A
#
# COMPACT_ATOMS: atom_id res chain seq x y z
N MET A 1 -26.51 16.88 -61.44
CA MET A 1 -26.38 15.91 -62.55
C MET A 1 -25.53 14.75 -62.01
N THR A 2 -26.14 13.66 -61.51
CA THR A 2 -26.36 12.37 -62.24
C THR A 2 -25.06 11.84 -62.88
N THR A 3 -24.56 10.62 -62.66
CA THR A 3 -25.11 9.29 -62.26
C THR A 3 -23.93 8.36 -61.93
N ALA A 4 -23.97 7.55 -60.86
CA ALA A 4 -24.21 6.09 -60.80
C ALA A 4 -23.06 5.19 -61.35
N GLY A 5 -22.62 4.09 -60.73
CA GLY A 5 -23.05 3.35 -59.53
C GLY A 5 -22.15 2.10 -59.30
N PRO A 6 -22.36 1.33 -58.21
CA PRO A 6 -21.46 0.31 -57.62
C PRO A 6 -22.01 -1.14 -57.70
N ALA A 7 -21.28 -2.13 -57.17
CA ALA A 7 -21.75 -3.46 -56.70
C ALA A 7 -20.59 -4.12 -55.90
N GLU A 8 -20.63 -4.57 -54.64
CA GLU A 8 -21.59 -5.29 -53.78
C GLU A 8 -21.73 -6.81 -53.99
N MET A 9 -21.78 -7.49 -52.84
CA MET A 9 -21.71 -8.91 -52.43
C MET A 9 -22.52 -9.94 -53.24
N ILE A 10 -22.24 -11.25 -53.04
CA ILE A 10 -23.15 -12.24 -52.41
C ILE A 10 -22.54 -13.67 -52.40
N SER A 11 -22.94 -14.41 -51.36
CA SER A 11 -22.48 -15.71 -50.84
C SER A 11 -23.28 -16.92 -51.45
N PRO A 12 -23.36 -18.13 -50.84
CA PRO A 12 -23.19 -19.41 -51.52
C PRO A 12 -24.52 -20.13 -51.76
N GLU A 13 -24.58 -21.05 -52.73
CA GLU A 13 -25.46 -22.24 -52.72
C GLU A 13 -25.29 -22.98 -54.05
N ASN A 14 -24.85 -24.25 -53.98
CA ASN A 14 -25.35 -25.37 -54.80
C ASN A 14 -24.45 -26.61 -54.61
N CYS A 15 -24.91 -27.49 -53.73
CA CYS A 15 -24.53 -28.90 -53.74
C CYS A 15 -25.31 -29.62 -54.85
N PRO A 16 -24.78 -30.72 -55.43
CA PRO A 16 -25.53 -31.96 -55.26
C PRO A 16 -24.70 -33.21 -54.93
N SER A 17 -25.42 -34.09 -54.25
CA SER A 17 -25.20 -35.42 -53.70
C SER A 17 -24.79 -36.55 -54.66
N GLY A 18 -24.14 -37.60 -54.12
CA GLY A 18 -24.38 -38.97 -54.60
C GLY A 18 -23.38 -40.10 -54.30
N LEU A 19 -23.63 -40.83 -53.19
CA LEU A 19 -23.58 -42.31 -53.03
C LEU A 19 -22.29 -43.08 -52.66
N LYS A 20 -22.42 -43.78 -51.50
CA LYS A 20 -21.92 -45.14 -51.12
C LYS A 20 -20.40 -45.30 -50.94
N GLY A 21 -19.85 -45.88 -49.88
CA GLY A 21 -20.34 -46.78 -48.83
C GLY A 21 -19.28 -47.87 -48.57
N PHE A 22 -18.89 -48.08 -47.30
CA PHE A 22 -18.36 -49.32 -46.71
C PHE A 22 -16.92 -49.81 -47.07
N ARG A 23 -15.99 -49.84 -46.09
CA ARG A 23 -15.52 -51.07 -45.42
C ARG A 23 -14.38 -50.82 -44.41
N MET A 24 -14.56 -51.39 -43.23
CA MET A 24 -13.60 -51.57 -42.14
C MET A 24 -12.77 -52.86 -42.42
N SER A 25 -11.46 -52.86 -42.18
CA SER A 25 -10.66 -54.09 -42.08
C SER A 25 -9.49 -53.91 -41.11
N LEU A 26 -9.29 -54.93 -40.28
CA LEU A 26 -8.43 -55.01 -39.11
C LEU A 26 -6.93 -55.25 -39.39
N LEU A 27 -6.12 -54.74 -38.44
CA LEU A 27 -4.86 -55.25 -37.83
C LEU A 27 -3.95 -56.26 -38.58
N ARG A 28 -2.63 -55.97 -38.60
CA ARG A 28 -1.58 -56.69 -37.83
C ARG A 28 -0.14 -56.11 -37.97
N GLN A 29 0.54 -55.97 -36.81
CA GLN A 29 1.99 -56.12 -36.49
C GLN A 29 3.00 -55.09 -37.09
N SER A 30 3.54 -54.11 -36.36
CA SER A 30 4.54 -54.12 -35.25
C SER A 30 5.98 -54.51 -35.66
N VAL A 31 6.87 -53.52 -35.85
CA VAL A 31 8.23 -53.44 -35.26
C VAL A 31 8.64 -51.95 -35.13
N PHE A 32 9.03 -51.56 -33.92
CA PHE A 32 9.59 -50.27 -33.51
C PHE A 32 10.99 -50.01 -34.10
N THR A 33 11.28 -48.79 -34.54
CA THR A 33 12.63 -48.19 -34.42
C THR A 33 12.47 -46.69 -34.18
N GLY A 34 13.14 -46.21 -33.13
CA GLY A 34 12.86 -44.98 -32.39
C GLY A 34 12.89 -43.70 -33.20
N ALA A 35 11.77 -42.97 -33.14
CA ALA A 35 11.76 -41.53 -33.24
C ALA A 35 12.29 -40.96 -31.91
N PHE A 36 13.55 -40.56 -31.87
CA PHE A 36 14.02 -39.63 -30.84
C PHE A 36 13.60 -38.23 -31.28
N VAL A 37 12.30 -37.93 -31.20
CA VAL A 37 11.87 -36.55 -31.07
C VAL A 37 12.20 -36.19 -29.63
N LEU A 38 13.36 -35.56 -29.43
CA LEU A 38 13.52 -34.67 -28.28
C LEU A 38 12.43 -33.61 -28.45
N LEU A 39 11.26 -33.89 -27.90
CA LEU A 39 10.33 -32.86 -27.48
C LEU A 39 11.10 -32.10 -26.40
N ALA A 40 11.90 -31.12 -26.83
CA ALA A 40 12.22 -30.00 -25.98
C ALA A 40 10.85 -29.45 -25.57
N ALA A 41 10.37 -29.86 -24.40
CA ALA A 41 9.33 -29.11 -23.71
C ALA A 41 9.77 -27.65 -23.77
N PRO A 42 8.88 -26.68 -24.01
CA PRO A 42 9.24 -25.29 -23.90
C PRO A 42 9.80 -25.13 -22.48
N ALA A 43 11.12 -25.00 -22.37
CA ALA A 43 11.73 -24.47 -21.17
C ALA A 43 11.13 -23.07 -21.08
N PHE A 44 10.15 -22.89 -20.19
CA PHE A 44 9.55 -21.59 -19.94
C PHE A 44 10.70 -20.59 -19.83
N ALA A 45 10.76 -19.62 -20.75
CA ALA A 45 11.90 -18.73 -20.86
C ALA A 45 12.01 -17.94 -19.55
N GLN A 46 12.99 -18.31 -18.74
CA GLN A 46 13.24 -17.66 -17.47
C GLN A 46 13.74 -16.25 -17.74
N VAL A 47 13.34 -15.29 -16.90
CA VAL A 47 13.86 -13.93 -17.00
C VAL A 47 15.38 -13.91 -16.81
N SER A 48 16.11 -13.35 -17.77
CA SER A 48 17.55 -13.06 -17.64
C SER A 48 17.79 -11.75 -16.90
N ALA A 49 19.01 -11.52 -16.40
CA ALA A 49 19.36 -10.26 -15.72
C ALA A 49 19.23 -9.04 -16.66
N ASP A 50 19.59 -9.20 -17.94
CA ASP A 50 19.46 -8.15 -18.96
C ASP A 50 17.99 -7.83 -19.28
N GLU A 51 17.14 -8.85 -19.39
CA GLU A 51 15.70 -8.64 -19.59
C GLU A 51 15.05 -8.02 -18.36
N LEU A 52 15.44 -8.44 -17.15
CA LEU A 52 14.95 -7.87 -15.90
C LEU A 52 15.29 -6.39 -15.80
N TRP A 53 16.55 -6.02 -16.05
CA TRP A 53 16.97 -4.61 -16.02
C TRP A 53 16.20 -3.76 -17.03
N LYS A 54 16.05 -4.24 -18.28
CA LYS A 54 15.25 -3.56 -19.31
C LYS A 54 13.79 -3.42 -18.91
N ASN A 55 13.21 -4.46 -18.32
CA ASN A 55 11.83 -4.43 -17.82
C ASN A 55 11.69 -3.35 -16.73
N TRP A 56 12.59 -3.31 -15.75
CA TRP A 56 12.59 -2.25 -14.73
C TRP A 56 12.69 -0.86 -15.33
N GLN A 57 13.55 -0.65 -16.34
CA GLN A 57 13.60 0.65 -17.02
C GLN A 57 12.27 1.03 -17.69
N ALA A 58 11.64 0.06 -18.36
CA ALA A 58 10.35 0.27 -19.01
C ALA A 58 9.23 0.58 -18.01
N VAL A 59 9.11 -0.22 -16.94
CA VAL A 59 8.12 -0.02 -15.86
C VAL A 59 8.37 1.29 -15.12
N SER A 60 9.62 1.61 -14.81
CA SER A 60 9.97 2.87 -14.13
C SER A 60 9.56 4.08 -14.96
N LYS A 61 9.88 4.05 -16.27
CA LYS A 61 9.48 5.10 -17.22
C LYS A 61 7.96 5.20 -17.31
N ASP A 62 7.28 4.05 -17.36
CA ASP A 62 5.82 4.03 -17.33
C ASP A 62 5.28 4.63 -16.03
N MET A 63 5.93 4.47 -14.88
CA MET A 63 5.51 5.11 -13.63
C MET A 63 5.94 6.59 -13.50
N GLY A 64 6.65 7.16 -14.46
CA GLY A 64 7.13 8.55 -14.40
C GLY A 64 8.52 8.73 -13.77
N TYR A 65 9.25 7.63 -13.59
CA TYR A 65 10.62 7.61 -13.07
C TYR A 65 11.64 7.33 -14.18
N GLU A 66 12.85 7.82 -14.01
CA GLU A 66 13.99 7.49 -14.86
C GLU A 66 14.96 6.57 -14.10
N LEU A 67 15.07 5.31 -14.54
CA LEU A 67 16.07 4.35 -14.06
C LEU A 67 17.25 4.29 -15.04
N ALA A 68 18.44 4.62 -14.53
CA ALA A 68 19.68 4.59 -15.28
C ALA A 68 20.84 4.03 -14.43
N ALA A 69 21.91 3.60 -15.09
CA ALA A 69 23.18 3.25 -14.47
C ALA A 69 24.32 4.02 -15.15
N GLY A 70 25.27 4.53 -14.39
CA GLY A 70 26.46 5.18 -14.92
C GLY A 70 27.40 4.20 -15.62
N ASP A 71 27.49 2.97 -15.11
CA ASP A 71 28.16 1.84 -15.75
C ASP A 71 27.29 0.58 -15.66
N LEU A 72 27.28 -0.20 -16.74
CA LEU A 72 26.54 -1.46 -16.80
C LEU A 72 27.43 -2.52 -17.46
N THR A 73 27.95 -3.44 -16.63
CA THR A 73 28.94 -4.44 -17.06
C THR A 73 28.40 -5.85 -16.87
N ARG A 74 28.40 -6.64 -17.96
CA ARG A 74 28.08 -8.07 -17.94
C ARG A 74 29.36 -8.89 -17.70
N SER A 75 29.31 -9.84 -16.77
CA SER A 75 30.37 -10.84 -16.54
C SER A 75 29.75 -12.19 -16.19
N GLY A 76 29.71 -13.11 -17.17
CA GLY A 76 29.15 -14.45 -16.99
C GLY A 76 27.67 -14.42 -16.59
N ASP A 77 27.38 -14.95 -15.40
CA ASP A 77 26.05 -14.99 -14.77
C ASP A 77 25.65 -13.67 -14.09
N ARG A 78 26.49 -12.63 -14.13
CA ARG A 78 26.25 -11.36 -13.43
C ARG A 78 26.12 -10.18 -14.38
N LEU A 79 25.17 -9.31 -14.07
CA LEU A 79 25.04 -7.96 -14.57
C LEU A 79 25.27 -7.00 -13.39
N VAL A 80 26.32 -6.19 -13.47
CA VAL A 80 26.69 -5.22 -12.43
C VAL A 80 26.36 -3.82 -12.93
N ALA A 81 25.46 -3.15 -12.23
CA ALA A 81 25.08 -1.77 -12.48
C ALA A 81 25.68 -0.86 -11.40
N LYS A 82 26.46 0.14 -11.79
CA LYS A 82 27.08 1.11 -10.87
C LYS A 82 26.50 2.50 -11.07
N ASP A 83 26.54 3.30 -10.01
CA ASP A 83 26.00 4.65 -9.98
C ASP A 83 24.55 4.67 -10.49
N VAL A 84 23.75 3.73 -9.97
CA VAL A 84 22.36 3.57 -10.36
C VAL A 84 21.56 4.74 -9.83
N THR A 85 20.75 5.36 -10.69
CA THR A 85 19.88 6.46 -10.33
C THR A 85 18.43 6.11 -10.59
N PHE A 86 17.55 6.47 -9.64
CA PHE A 86 16.10 6.38 -9.77
C PHE A 86 15.49 7.75 -9.52
N ASN A 87 15.14 8.45 -10.58
CA ASN A 87 14.83 9.88 -10.52
C ASN A 87 13.37 10.15 -10.83
N MET A 88 12.79 11.13 -10.14
CA MET A 88 11.50 11.73 -10.49
C MET A 88 11.69 13.24 -10.55
N VAL A 89 11.32 13.85 -11.67
CA VAL A 89 11.46 15.29 -11.85
C VAL A 89 10.17 15.83 -12.45
N THR A 90 9.50 16.70 -11.69
CA THR A 90 8.35 17.49 -12.11
C THR A 90 8.69 18.98 -11.96
N GLU A 91 7.74 19.87 -12.27
CA GLU A 91 7.93 21.31 -12.07
C GLU A 91 8.08 21.68 -10.59
N GLU A 92 7.39 20.97 -9.69
CA GLU A 92 7.32 21.29 -8.26
C GLU A 92 8.29 20.46 -7.40
N MET A 93 8.68 19.27 -7.87
CA MET A 93 9.45 18.31 -7.09
C MET A 93 10.56 17.66 -7.91
N LYS A 94 11.74 17.55 -7.32
CA LYS A 94 12.85 16.77 -7.84
C LYS A 94 13.26 15.75 -6.79
N VAL A 95 13.30 14.47 -7.14
CA VAL A 95 13.81 13.39 -6.30
C VAL A 95 14.90 12.66 -7.08
N ILE A 96 16.09 12.56 -6.50
CA ILE A 96 17.24 11.86 -7.07
C ILE A 96 17.69 10.80 -6.07
N ASN A 97 17.43 9.54 -6.37
CA ASN A 97 17.96 8.42 -5.58
C ASN A 97 19.25 7.93 -6.23
N ARG A 98 20.28 7.65 -5.43
CA ARG A 98 21.57 7.13 -5.88
C ARG A 98 21.90 5.85 -5.12
N VAL A 99 22.07 4.79 -5.87
CA VAL A 99 22.47 3.46 -5.41
C VAL A 99 23.86 3.17 -5.98
N PRO A 100 24.91 3.09 -5.13
CA PRO A 100 26.28 2.95 -5.63
C PRO A 100 26.50 1.73 -6.53
N GLU A 101 25.90 0.60 -6.17
CA GLU A 101 25.99 -0.64 -6.95
C GLU A 101 24.74 -1.50 -6.74
N MET A 102 24.26 -2.10 -7.83
CA MET A 102 23.31 -3.19 -7.87
C MET A 102 23.92 -4.36 -8.66
N VAL A 103 23.78 -5.58 -8.15
CA VAL A 103 24.27 -6.79 -8.80
C VAL A 103 23.10 -7.72 -9.03
N LEU A 104 22.80 -7.99 -10.30
CA LEU A 104 21.81 -8.97 -10.74
C LEU A 104 22.58 -10.23 -11.15
N ARG A 105 22.31 -11.36 -10.49
CA ARG A 105 22.98 -12.64 -10.72
C ARG A 105 21.97 -13.71 -11.12
N GLU A 106 22.18 -14.34 -12.26
CA GLU A 106 21.37 -15.45 -12.74
C GLU A 106 21.73 -16.75 -11.99
N THR A 107 20.73 -17.40 -11.40
CA THR A 107 20.88 -18.63 -10.62
C THR A 107 19.85 -19.66 -11.03
N GLY A 108 20.20 -20.56 -11.96
CA GLY A 108 19.48 -21.83 -12.21
C GLY A 108 17.95 -21.71 -12.32
N GLY A 109 17.45 -20.59 -12.84
CA GLY A 109 16.03 -20.27 -12.93
C GLY A 109 15.53 -19.07 -12.11
N ALA A 110 16.43 -18.27 -11.55
CA ALA A 110 16.07 -17.01 -10.92
C ALA A 110 17.11 -15.94 -11.24
N VAL A 111 16.76 -14.69 -10.97
CA VAL A 111 17.73 -13.60 -10.85
C VAL A 111 17.74 -13.14 -9.40
N GLU A 112 18.88 -13.31 -8.74
CA GLU A 112 19.15 -12.76 -7.42
C GLU A 112 19.67 -11.34 -7.57
N VAL A 113 19.06 -10.39 -6.87
CA VAL A 113 19.46 -8.99 -6.89
C VAL A 113 19.91 -8.58 -5.50
N THR A 114 21.14 -8.07 -5.44
CA THR A 114 21.71 -7.43 -4.26
C THR A 114 22.06 -5.99 -4.60
N ALA A 115 22.21 -5.17 -3.58
CA ALA A 115 22.53 -3.77 -3.75
C ALA A 115 23.38 -3.29 -2.59
N SER A 116 24.01 -2.14 -2.78
CA SER A 116 24.88 -1.52 -1.77
C SER A 116 24.15 -1.32 -0.44
N PRO A 117 24.83 -1.37 0.71
CA PRO A 117 24.21 -1.22 2.02
C PRO A 117 23.72 0.20 2.31
N GLU A 118 24.26 1.22 1.65
CA GLU A 118 23.92 2.63 1.88
C GLU A 118 23.60 3.35 0.57
N TRP A 119 22.44 3.97 0.51
CA TRP A 119 21.97 4.78 -0.63
C TRP A 119 21.64 6.19 -0.16
N LEU A 120 21.67 7.14 -1.11
CA LEU A 120 21.33 8.52 -0.85
C LEU A 120 20.11 8.92 -1.66
N SER A 121 19.15 9.56 -1.02
CA SER A 121 18.04 10.25 -1.68
C SER A 121 18.17 11.74 -1.44
N GLU A 122 18.22 12.52 -2.51
CA GLU A 122 18.15 13.97 -2.47
C GLU A 122 16.80 14.40 -3.05
N SER A 123 15.96 15.03 -2.23
CA SER A 123 14.73 15.65 -2.69
C SER A 123 14.82 17.16 -2.62
N THR A 124 14.24 17.82 -3.60
CA THR A 124 14.05 19.26 -3.66
C THR A 124 12.57 19.50 -3.89
N VAL A 125 11.96 20.28 -3.00
CA VAL A 125 10.54 20.64 -3.07
C VAL A 125 10.45 22.16 -3.13
N THR A 126 9.61 22.68 -4.02
CA THR A 126 9.31 24.10 -4.08
C THR A 126 7.90 24.33 -3.55
N VAL A 127 7.78 25.12 -2.48
CA VAL A 127 6.50 25.51 -1.88
C VAL A 127 6.46 27.04 -1.83
N ASP A 128 5.42 27.65 -2.38
CA ASP A 128 5.24 29.12 -2.41
C ASP A 128 6.44 29.90 -2.97
N GLY A 129 7.18 29.30 -3.91
CA GLY A 129 8.38 29.88 -4.51
C GLY A 129 9.66 29.72 -3.70
N GLU A 130 9.58 29.13 -2.50
CA GLU A 130 10.75 28.75 -1.70
C GLU A 130 11.17 27.31 -2.00
N THR A 131 12.43 27.14 -2.40
CA THR A 131 13.01 25.82 -2.66
C THR A 131 13.71 25.30 -1.40
N GLN A 132 13.31 24.11 -0.95
CA GLN A 132 13.96 23.39 0.15
C GLN A 132 14.55 22.08 -0.35
N SER A 133 15.77 21.77 0.08
CA SER A 133 16.43 20.49 -0.21
C SER A 133 16.55 19.64 1.04
N ILE A 134 16.22 18.36 0.91
CA ILE A 134 16.23 17.36 1.97
C ILE A 134 17.12 16.20 1.50
N ALA A 135 18.09 15.84 2.34
CA ALA A 135 18.90 14.66 2.13
C ALA A 135 18.42 13.55 3.08
N THR A 136 18.16 12.37 2.51
CA THR A 136 17.78 11.17 3.25
C THR A 136 18.82 10.08 2.98
N THR A 137 19.41 9.56 4.04
CA THR A 137 20.25 8.36 3.96
C THR A 137 19.37 7.14 4.18
N LEU A 138 19.49 6.15 3.30
CA LEU A 138 18.88 4.84 3.46
C LEU A 138 19.99 3.82 3.71
N SER A 139 19.81 2.96 4.71
CA SER A 139 20.77 1.92 5.05
C SER A 139 20.06 0.57 5.19
N GLN A 140 20.66 -0.49 4.66
CA GLN A 140 20.12 -1.85 4.71
C GLN A 140 21.20 -2.89 4.98
N THR A 141 20.78 -4.01 5.59
CA THR A 141 21.63 -5.19 5.76
C THR A 141 20.88 -6.44 5.33
N GLY A 142 21.61 -7.38 4.72
CA GLY A 142 21.05 -8.67 4.30
C GLY A 142 20.02 -8.59 3.17
N TYR A 143 19.92 -7.46 2.45
CA TYR A 143 18.97 -7.35 1.33
C TYR A 143 19.26 -8.36 0.23
N LEU A 144 18.23 -9.12 -0.11
CA LEU A 144 18.21 -10.01 -1.25
C LEU A 144 16.83 -9.96 -1.87
N MET A 145 16.76 -9.64 -3.16
CA MET A 145 15.59 -9.87 -3.98
C MET A 145 15.82 -11.09 -4.87
N THR A 146 14.82 -11.95 -5.01
CA THR A 146 14.83 -13.09 -5.93
C THR A 146 13.68 -12.91 -6.89
N VAL A 147 13.99 -12.83 -8.17
CA VAL A 147 13.02 -12.71 -9.25
C VAL A 147 12.94 -14.03 -10.00
N THR A 148 11.74 -14.56 -10.14
CA THR A 148 11.45 -15.81 -10.86
C THR A 148 10.36 -15.59 -11.90
N GLY A 149 10.09 -16.59 -12.74
CA GLY A 149 9.11 -16.48 -13.82
C GLY A 149 9.71 -15.96 -15.11
N THR A 150 8.84 -15.41 -15.97
CA THR A 150 9.21 -14.87 -17.28
C THR A 150 9.35 -13.35 -17.22
N ALA A 151 9.93 -12.74 -18.26
CA ALA A 151 9.99 -11.27 -18.34
C ALA A 151 8.60 -10.61 -18.36
N ALA A 152 7.56 -11.30 -18.84
CA ALA A 152 6.18 -10.78 -18.91
C ALA A 152 5.41 -10.96 -17.59
N GLU A 153 5.76 -11.97 -16.80
CA GLU A 153 5.11 -12.30 -15.53
C GLU A 153 6.17 -12.56 -14.45
N PRO A 154 6.91 -11.51 -14.04
CA PRO A 154 7.92 -11.65 -13.01
C PRO A 154 7.27 -11.80 -11.63
N VAL A 155 7.79 -12.73 -10.84
CA VAL A 155 7.43 -12.92 -9.43
C VAL A 155 8.59 -12.48 -8.57
N TYR A 156 8.36 -11.48 -7.74
CA TYR A 156 9.36 -10.89 -6.86
C TYR A 156 9.20 -11.43 -5.45
N LYS A 157 10.30 -11.85 -4.85
CA LYS A 157 10.42 -12.04 -3.41
C LYS A 157 11.59 -11.21 -2.91
N PHE A 158 11.47 -10.66 -1.71
CA PHE A 158 12.56 -9.93 -1.08
C PHE A 158 12.65 -10.28 0.39
N LYS A 159 13.84 -10.06 0.95
CA LYS A 159 14.09 -10.06 2.38
C LYS A 159 15.21 -9.08 2.72
N ALA A 160 15.27 -8.67 3.97
CA ALA A 160 16.40 -7.95 4.55
C ALA A 160 16.44 -8.17 6.06
N ASP A 161 17.64 -8.19 6.65
CA ASP A 161 17.81 -8.26 8.10
C ASP A 161 17.40 -6.92 8.74
N SER A 162 17.72 -5.81 8.08
CA SER A 162 17.24 -4.49 8.45
C SER A 162 17.15 -3.53 7.26
N MET A 163 16.24 -2.57 7.35
CA MET A 163 16.19 -1.37 6.52
C MET A 163 15.98 -0.17 7.42
N SER A 164 16.64 0.94 7.14
CA SER A 164 16.52 2.17 7.92
C SER A 164 16.64 3.39 7.03
N PHE A 165 16.07 4.49 7.50
CA PHE A 165 16.26 5.79 6.90
C PHE A 165 16.55 6.83 7.98
N ALA A 166 17.27 7.88 7.60
CA ALA A 166 17.47 9.06 8.43
C ALA A 166 17.49 10.31 7.56
N GLN A 167 16.77 11.33 8.00
CA GLN A 167 16.74 12.64 7.33
C GLN A 167 16.66 13.76 8.36
N LYS A 168 17.15 14.93 7.95
CA LYS A 168 17.06 16.18 8.70
C LYS A 168 16.39 17.22 7.83
N ILE A 169 15.19 17.64 8.25
CA ILE A 169 14.36 18.60 7.54
C ILE A 169 14.52 19.97 8.22
N PRO A 170 15.04 20.99 7.53
CA PRO A 170 15.07 22.35 8.06
C PRO A 170 13.64 22.91 8.15
N LEU A 171 13.34 23.71 9.17
CA LEU A 171 12.07 24.42 9.26
C LEU A 171 12.17 25.78 8.55
N PRO A 172 11.21 26.16 7.68
CA PRO A 172 11.23 27.45 7.01
C PRO A 172 11.15 28.62 8.01
N ALA A 173 11.86 29.71 7.68
CA ALA A 173 12.07 30.85 8.58
C ALA A 173 10.79 31.66 8.88
N GLU A 174 9.78 31.59 8.02
CA GLU A 174 8.53 32.35 8.19
C GLU A 174 7.57 31.69 9.19
N ASN A 175 7.63 30.37 9.34
CA ASN A 175 6.75 29.58 10.22
C ASN A 175 7.37 29.24 11.59
N ALA A 176 8.64 29.59 11.79
CA ALA A 176 9.33 29.35 13.04
C ALA A 176 9.86 30.68 13.58
N LYS A 177 9.50 31.03 14.82
CA LYS A 177 10.15 32.13 15.56
C LYS A 177 11.65 31.87 15.84
N ALA A 178 12.24 30.80 15.30
CA ALA A 178 13.60 30.31 15.55
C ALA A 178 14.08 29.39 14.39
N GLN A 179 15.39 29.35 14.12
CA GLN A 179 15.99 28.37 13.19
C GLN A 179 15.93 26.98 13.82
N GLY A 180 15.08 26.08 13.29
CA GLY A 180 14.91 24.73 13.81
C GLY A 180 15.07 23.64 12.76
N SER A 181 15.16 22.39 13.20
CA SER A 181 15.13 21.24 12.31
C SER A 181 14.36 20.08 12.93
N VAL A 182 13.73 19.27 12.08
CA VAL A 182 13.11 18.00 12.44
C VAL A 182 14.01 16.89 11.93
N ASN A 183 14.54 16.09 12.85
CA ASN A 183 15.23 14.86 12.52
C ASN A 183 14.21 13.72 12.55
N THR A 184 14.13 12.96 11.47
CA THR A 184 13.25 11.80 11.34
C THR A 184 14.10 10.60 10.99
N SER A 185 13.93 9.51 11.73
CA SER A 185 14.55 8.23 11.41
C SER A 185 13.55 7.10 11.56
N GLY A 186 13.68 6.08 10.72
CA GLY A 186 12.92 4.85 10.82
C GLY A 186 13.80 3.63 10.70
N THR A 187 13.36 2.51 11.27
CA THR A 187 14.02 1.21 11.14
C THR A 187 12.96 0.12 11.05
N LEU A 188 13.19 -0.83 10.16
CA LEU A 188 12.47 -2.08 10.03
C LEU A 188 13.46 -3.22 10.25
N ILE A 189 13.06 -4.28 10.94
CA ILE A 189 13.91 -5.45 11.24
C ILE A 189 13.22 -6.73 10.75
N ALA A 190 14.03 -7.65 10.24
CA ALA A 190 13.62 -8.97 9.73
C ALA A 190 12.43 -8.85 8.78
N LEU A 191 12.71 -8.24 7.62
CA LEU A 191 11.72 -8.00 6.59
C LEU A 191 11.70 -9.16 5.61
N ASP A 192 10.52 -9.56 5.17
CA ASP A 192 10.32 -10.41 4.01
C ASP A 192 9.01 -10.08 3.30
N GLY A 193 8.92 -10.46 2.05
CA GLY A 193 7.72 -10.25 1.29
C GLY A 193 7.87 -10.66 -0.16
N GLY A 194 6.86 -10.29 -0.93
CA GLY A 194 6.86 -10.51 -2.36
C GLY A 194 5.74 -9.75 -3.02
N PHE A 195 5.85 -9.61 -4.33
CA PHE A 195 4.78 -9.05 -5.12
C PHE A 195 4.78 -9.65 -6.53
N THR A 196 3.61 -9.62 -7.14
CA THR A 196 3.42 -9.93 -8.55
C THR A 196 2.68 -8.76 -9.18
N LEU A 197 3.06 -8.43 -10.41
CA LEU A 197 2.29 -7.55 -11.26
C LEU A 197 2.12 -8.27 -12.59
N THR A 198 0.91 -8.71 -12.87
CA THR A 198 0.58 -9.51 -14.06
C THR A 198 -0.47 -8.81 -14.91
N GLY A 199 -0.42 -9.04 -16.22
CA GLY A 199 -1.25 -8.34 -17.19
C GLY A 199 -0.53 -7.12 -17.81
N SER A 200 -1.18 -6.49 -18.78
CA SER A 200 -0.65 -5.35 -19.53
C SER A 200 -1.78 -4.42 -19.96
N GLY A 201 -1.53 -3.11 -20.02
CA GLY A 201 -2.53 -2.13 -20.47
C GLY A 201 -3.57 -1.82 -19.38
N ASP A 202 -4.85 -2.04 -19.67
CA ASP A 202 -5.98 -1.47 -18.93
C ASP A 202 -6.39 -2.20 -17.63
N ALA A 203 -5.81 -3.37 -17.35
CA ALA A 203 -6.06 -4.09 -16.10
C ALA A 203 -4.80 -4.85 -15.67
N GLN A 204 -4.12 -4.33 -14.65
CA GLN A 204 -2.99 -5.01 -14.03
C GLN A 204 -3.46 -5.65 -12.73
N GLN A 205 -3.25 -6.96 -12.59
CA GLN A 205 -3.49 -7.62 -11.31
C GLN A 205 -2.23 -7.53 -10.46
N MET A 206 -2.38 -7.01 -9.25
CA MET A 206 -1.31 -6.92 -8.27
C MET A 206 -1.62 -7.80 -7.07
N THR A 207 -0.62 -8.54 -6.63
CA THR A 207 -0.58 -9.10 -5.28
C THR A 207 0.65 -8.58 -4.58
N TYR A 208 0.56 -8.30 -3.28
CA TYR A 208 1.75 -8.12 -2.45
C TYR A 208 1.54 -8.78 -1.09
N SER A 209 2.65 -9.20 -0.50
CA SER A 209 2.74 -9.54 0.91
C SER A 209 3.98 -8.90 1.50
N PHE A 210 3.89 -8.43 2.73
CA PHE A 210 4.97 -7.80 3.47
C PHE A 210 4.90 -8.21 4.93
N ASN A 211 6.04 -8.58 5.48
CA ASN A 211 6.21 -8.90 6.89
C ASN A 211 7.42 -8.14 7.43
N ALA A 212 7.34 -7.69 8.68
CA ALA A 212 8.48 -7.20 9.45
C ALA A 212 8.29 -7.55 10.93
N ALA A 213 9.34 -8.00 11.60
CA ALA A 213 9.26 -8.32 13.02
C ALA A 213 9.11 -7.06 13.89
N ASP A 214 9.70 -5.96 13.46
CA ASP A 214 9.82 -4.72 14.21
C ASP A 214 9.81 -3.52 13.26
N MET A 215 9.07 -2.47 13.63
CA MET A 215 9.19 -1.15 13.04
C MET A 215 9.35 -0.11 14.14
N LYS A 216 10.36 0.72 14.02
CA LYS A 216 10.58 1.87 14.89
C LYS A 216 10.67 3.16 14.10
N ILE A 217 9.89 4.16 14.48
CA ILE A 217 9.96 5.51 13.91
C ILE A 217 10.25 6.50 15.04
N VAL A 218 11.20 7.40 14.81
CA VAL A 218 11.59 8.44 15.76
C VAL A 218 11.58 9.78 15.05
N LEU A 219 10.81 10.72 15.58
CA LEU A 219 10.79 12.12 15.17
C LEU A 219 11.34 12.93 16.33
N LYS A 220 12.26 13.84 16.04
CA LYS A 220 12.85 14.77 17.01
C LYS A 220 12.90 16.16 16.41
N ALA A 221 12.13 17.08 16.97
CA ALA A 221 12.27 18.50 16.66
C ALA A 221 13.05 19.19 17.77
N GLY A 222 13.97 20.08 17.39
CA GLY A 222 14.71 20.93 18.32
C GLY A 222 14.54 22.41 17.95
N GLY A 223 14.37 23.25 18.97
CA GLY A 223 14.50 24.70 18.88
C GLY A 223 15.96 25.14 19.08
N GLU A 224 16.17 26.45 19.25
CA GLU A 224 17.50 27.06 19.42
C GLU A 224 18.22 26.66 20.72
N SER A 225 17.48 26.15 21.72
CA SER A 225 17.98 25.80 23.05
C SER A 225 17.54 24.39 23.48
N ALA A 226 18.34 23.76 24.36
CA ALA A 226 18.13 22.36 24.78
C ALA A 226 16.84 22.11 25.57
N ASP A 227 16.23 23.16 26.11
CA ASP A 227 14.96 23.19 26.84
C ASP A 227 13.74 23.35 25.91
N GLN A 228 13.96 23.50 24.59
CA GLN A 228 12.92 23.50 23.56
C GLN A 228 13.12 22.31 22.63
N ARG A 229 12.55 21.16 22.99
CA ARG A 229 12.64 19.94 22.20
C ARG A 229 11.34 19.17 22.24
N SER A 230 11.02 18.51 21.15
CA SER A 230 9.97 17.49 21.12
C SER A 230 10.51 16.21 20.51
N SER A 231 10.04 15.08 21.03
CA SER A 231 10.27 13.79 20.41
C SER A 231 9.01 12.96 20.41
N PHE A 232 8.78 12.29 19.30
CA PHE A 232 7.79 11.23 19.15
C PHE A 232 8.52 9.95 18.76
N THR A 233 8.19 8.85 19.44
CA THR A 233 8.64 7.51 19.06
C THR A 233 7.43 6.63 18.87
N LEU A 234 7.45 5.82 17.82
CA LEU A 234 6.52 4.74 17.55
C LEU A 234 7.33 3.45 17.43
N ASP A 235 6.91 2.41 18.11
CA ASP A 235 7.45 1.05 18.05
C ASP A 235 6.28 0.09 17.77
N MET A 236 6.39 -0.70 16.72
CA MET A 236 5.38 -1.68 16.31
C MET A 236 6.03 -3.03 16.13
N LYS A 237 5.40 -4.09 16.64
CA LYS A 237 5.87 -5.47 16.47
C LYS A 237 4.98 -6.26 15.50
N GLU A 238 5.55 -7.30 14.92
CA GLU A 238 4.82 -8.34 14.16
C GLU A 238 3.93 -7.74 13.06
N LEU A 239 4.51 -6.89 12.21
CA LEU A 239 3.79 -6.27 11.12
C LEU A 239 3.56 -7.28 10.01
N THR A 240 2.32 -7.41 9.57
CA THR A 240 1.96 -8.16 8.36
C THR A 240 1.02 -7.33 7.51
N SER A 241 1.22 -7.35 6.21
CA SER A 241 0.41 -6.62 5.24
C SER A 241 0.25 -7.45 3.98
N ASP A 242 -0.94 -7.49 3.43
CA ASP A 242 -1.19 -8.12 2.14
C ASP A 242 -2.20 -7.32 1.32
N PHE A 243 -2.13 -7.49 0.01
CA PHE A 243 -3.11 -6.97 -0.92
C PHE A 243 -3.29 -7.92 -2.08
N GLN A 244 -4.51 -7.92 -2.61
CA GLN A 244 -4.84 -8.49 -3.90
C GLN A 244 -5.87 -7.60 -4.57
N GLY A 245 -5.63 -7.23 -5.83
CA GLY A 245 -6.56 -6.39 -6.56
C GLY A 245 -6.16 -6.14 -8.01
N ASN A 246 -7.06 -5.44 -8.71
CA ASN A 246 -6.81 -4.93 -10.05
C ASN A 246 -6.51 -3.44 -9.93
N LEU A 247 -5.36 -3.03 -10.43
CA LEU A 247 -4.96 -1.64 -10.54
C LEU A 247 -5.50 -1.02 -11.83
N PRO A 248 -5.93 0.25 -11.79
CA PRO A 248 -6.34 0.99 -12.96
C PRO A 248 -5.13 1.21 -13.90
N PRO A 249 -5.37 1.44 -15.20
CA PRO A 249 -4.32 1.93 -16.09
C PRO A 249 -3.82 3.29 -15.62
N LYS A 250 -2.53 3.58 -15.86
CA LYS A 250 -1.88 4.82 -15.43
C LYS A 250 -2.65 6.09 -15.80
N ALA A 251 -3.23 6.14 -17.00
CA ALA A 251 -4.00 7.29 -17.49
C ALA A 251 -5.26 7.60 -16.65
N ALA A 252 -5.72 6.67 -15.83
CA ALA A 252 -6.87 6.84 -14.93
C ALA A 252 -6.47 7.20 -13.49
N ALA A 253 -5.17 7.20 -13.13
CA ALA A 253 -4.74 7.48 -11.76
C ALA A 253 -5.00 8.94 -11.30
N GLU A 254 -5.27 9.84 -12.24
CA GLU A 254 -5.60 11.26 -11.97
C GLU A 254 -7.12 11.54 -12.07
N SER A 255 -7.94 10.49 -12.12
CA SER A 255 -9.37 10.62 -12.36
C SER A 255 -10.20 10.62 -11.06
N ASP A 256 -11.42 11.14 -11.17
CA ASP A 256 -12.41 11.15 -10.08
C ASP A 256 -12.82 9.73 -9.64
N LEU A 257 -13.51 9.62 -8.51
CA LEU A 257 -13.87 8.31 -7.94
C LEU A 257 -14.74 7.51 -8.93
N THR A 258 -15.66 8.19 -9.62
CA THR A 258 -16.51 7.60 -10.66
C THR A 258 -15.71 6.93 -11.77
N SER A 259 -14.68 7.61 -12.26
CA SER A 259 -13.82 7.16 -13.35
C SER A 259 -12.94 6.00 -12.90
N LEU A 260 -12.40 6.06 -11.68
CA LEU A 260 -11.64 4.95 -11.08
C LEU A 260 -12.50 3.68 -10.96
N LEU A 261 -13.75 3.80 -10.50
CA LEU A 261 -14.67 2.65 -10.44
C LEU A 261 -14.94 2.05 -11.83
N LYS A 262 -15.11 2.89 -12.86
CA LYS A 262 -15.32 2.45 -14.25
C LYS A 262 -14.12 1.71 -14.83
N THR A 263 -12.91 1.98 -14.33
CA THR A 263 -11.70 1.27 -14.79
C THR A 263 -11.57 -0.14 -14.23
N GLY A 264 -12.44 -0.55 -13.30
CA GLY A 264 -12.38 -1.87 -12.69
C GLY A 264 -11.38 -1.98 -11.53
N LEU A 265 -10.99 -0.84 -10.93
CA LEU A 265 -10.23 -0.80 -9.69
C LEU A 265 -10.97 -1.61 -8.63
N THR A 266 -10.31 -2.65 -8.16
CA THR A 266 -10.80 -3.51 -7.09
C THR A 266 -9.62 -3.94 -6.24
N GLY A 267 -9.87 -4.25 -4.98
CA GLY A 267 -8.85 -4.87 -4.18
C GLY A 267 -9.24 -4.99 -2.74
N ILE A 268 -8.54 -5.88 -2.04
CA ILE A 268 -8.59 -5.99 -0.59
C ILE A 268 -7.17 -5.84 -0.08
N SER A 269 -7.01 -4.97 0.91
CA SER A 269 -5.78 -4.79 1.67
C SER A 269 -6.03 -5.18 3.11
N ASN A 270 -5.17 -6.01 3.68
CA ASN A 270 -5.21 -6.38 5.09
C ASN A 270 -3.92 -5.96 5.76
N HIS A 271 -4.03 -5.40 6.96
CA HIS A 271 -2.89 -5.00 7.78
C HIS A 271 -3.09 -5.51 9.20
N LYS A 272 -2.02 -6.01 9.82
CA LYS A 272 -2.01 -6.38 11.23
C LYS A 272 -0.70 -5.98 11.87
N SER A 273 -0.75 -5.73 13.16
CA SER A 273 0.43 -5.67 14.01
C SER A 273 0.13 -6.28 15.36
N GLY A 274 1.18 -6.79 16.00
CA GLY A 274 1.17 -7.13 17.42
C GLY A 274 1.19 -5.86 18.27
N PRO A 275 1.91 -5.87 19.42
CA PRO A 275 2.00 -4.71 20.27
C PRO A 275 2.51 -3.46 19.54
N VAL A 276 1.87 -2.34 19.81
CA VAL A 276 2.28 -1.02 19.35
C VAL A 276 2.46 -0.14 20.59
N GLU A 277 3.60 0.52 20.69
CA GLU A 277 3.91 1.49 21.73
C GLU A 277 4.27 2.82 21.09
N PHE A 278 3.79 3.92 21.65
CA PHE A 278 4.21 5.25 21.26
C PHE A 278 4.50 6.11 22.48
N SER A 279 5.43 7.05 22.33
CA SER A 279 5.80 7.98 23.39
C SER A 279 5.98 9.38 22.82
N VAL A 280 5.51 10.38 23.55
CA VAL A 280 5.70 11.80 23.28
C VAL A 280 6.44 12.42 24.46
N ASP A 281 7.52 13.15 24.18
CA ASP A 281 8.24 13.95 25.18
C ASP A 281 8.45 15.36 24.61
N VAL A 282 7.75 16.33 25.18
CA VAL A 282 7.86 17.75 24.88
C VAL A 282 8.48 18.42 26.09
N ALA A 283 9.69 18.96 25.91
CA ALA A 283 10.27 19.91 26.83
C ALA A 283 10.02 21.31 26.28
N SER A 284 9.27 22.11 27.03
CA SER A 284 9.13 23.55 26.81
C SER A 284 8.97 24.26 28.17
N PRO A 285 9.37 25.54 28.27
CA PRO A 285 9.20 26.30 29.52
C PRO A 285 7.72 26.47 29.94
N ASP A 286 6.83 26.62 28.96
CA ASP A 286 5.42 26.96 29.20
C ASP A 286 4.53 25.72 29.39
N MET A 287 4.84 24.62 28.71
CA MET A 287 3.99 23.43 28.67
C MET A 287 4.83 22.16 28.45
N PRO A 288 5.54 21.66 29.47
CA PRO A 288 6.20 20.37 29.38
C PRO A 288 5.16 19.25 29.40
N PHE A 289 5.35 18.24 28.55
CA PHE A 289 4.44 17.09 28.47
C PHE A 289 5.23 15.81 28.21
N LYS A 290 4.89 14.76 28.95
CA LYS A 290 5.40 13.40 28.70
C LYS A 290 4.23 12.42 28.75
N GLY A 291 3.98 11.77 27.63
CA GLY A 291 2.90 10.81 27.48
C GLY A 291 3.37 9.54 26.79
N GLU A 292 2.72 8.45 27.13
CA GLU A 292 2.92 7.14 26.52
C GLU A 292 1.56 6.56 26.17
N GLY A 293 1.53 5.74 25.13
CA GLY A 293 0.37 4.93 24.82
C GLY A 293 0.75 3.61 24.19
N ARG A 294 -0.18 2.67 24.26
CA ARG A 294 -0.01 1.32 23.74
C ARG A 294 -1.31 0.76 23.19
N PHE A 295 -1.15 -0.13 22.23
CA PHE A 295 -2.16 -1.04 21.72
C PHE A 295 -1.59 -2.46 21.85
N SER A 296 -2.39 -3.44 22.27
CA SER A 296 -1.91 -4.83 22.32
C SER A 296 -1.83 -5.46 20.94
N SER A 297 -2.68 -5.02 20.01
CA SER A 297 -2.68 -5.44 18.61
C SER A 297 -3.52 -4.48 17.77
N THR A 298 -3.18 -4.40 16.48
CA THR A 298 -4.04 -3.75 15.48
C THR A 298 -4.39 -4.73 14.37
N ALA A 299 -5.59 -4.61 13.82
CA ALA A 299 -5.96 -5.22 12.56
C ALA A 299 -6.82 -4.24 11.77
N SER A 300 -6.56 -4.10 10.48
CA SER A 300 -7.42 -3.35 9.58
C SER A 300 -7.59 -4.06 8.25
N SER A 301 -8.74 -3.85 7.62
CA SER A 301 -9.02 -4.27 6.26
C SER A 301 -9.63 -3.09 5.49
N PHE A 302 -9.25 -2.95 4.23
CA PHE A 302 -9.92 -2.07 3.29
C PHE A 302 -10.24 -2.87 2.04
N GLY A 303 -11.50 -2.93 1.66
CA GLY A 303 -11.98 -3.62 0.48
C GLY A 303 -12.69 -2.66 -0.46
N LEU A 304 -12.37 -2.71 -1.74
CA LEU A 304 -13.06 -2.02 -2.81
C LEU A 304 -13.46 -3.04 -3.88
N SER A 305 -14.74 -3.02 -4.24
CA SER A 305 -15.30 -3.78 -5.35
C SER A 305 -16.10 -2.85 -6.27
N GLY A 306 -16.63 -3.36 -7.38
CA GLY A 306 -17.46 -2.57 -8.28
C GLY A 306 -18.77 -2.06 -7.66
N SER A 307 -19.20 -2.57 -6.51
CA SER A 307 -20.47 -2.20 -5.88
C SER A 307 -20.38 -1.88 -4.39
N GLU A 308 -19.24 -2.07 -3.74
CA GLU A 308 -19.09 -1.93 -2.29
C GLU A 308 -17.70 -1.45 -1.89
N ILE A 309 -17.65 -0.61 -0.85
CA ILE A 309 -16.44 -0.32 -0.05
C ILE A 309 -16.63 -0.93 1.33
N LYS A 310 -15.62 -1.66 1.83
CA LYS A 310 -15.57 -2.22 3.18
C LYS A 310 -14.38 -1.67 3.94
N LEU A 311 -14.59 -1.34 5.21
CA LEU A 311 -13.57 -0.86 6.12
C LEU A 311 -13.73 -1.58 7.45
N ASP A 312 -12.73 -2.35 7.86
CA ASP A 312 -12.67 -2.89 9.22
C ASP A 312 -11.45 -2.33 9.94
N LEU A 313 -11.62 -1.99 11.21
CA LEU A 313 -10.54 -1.62 12.11
C LEU A 313 -10.80 -2.22 13.49
N ASP A 314 -9.79 -2.91 14.02
CA ASP A 314 -9.74 -3.42 15.38
C ASP A 314 -8.48 -2.89 16.06
N LEU A 315 -8.68 -2.07 17.08
CA LEU A 315 -7.62 -1.64 18.00
C LEU A 315 -7.91 -2.27 19.34
N LYS A 316 -7.00 -3.14 19.81
CA LYS A 316 -7.16 -3.82 21.10
C LYS A 316 -6.20 -3.25 22.13
N GLY A 317 -6.65 -3.26 23.38
CA GLY A 317 -5.80 -2.94 24.52
C GLY A 317 -5.29 -1.49 24.54
N ILE A 318 -6.08 -0.55 24.03
CA ILE A 318 -5.77 0.88 24.01
C ILE A 318 -5.57 1.35 25.45
N GLN A 319 -4.39 1.92 25.72
CA GLN A 319 -4.05 2.58 26.97
C GLN A 319 -3.22 3.80 26.61
N ALA A 320 -3.54 4.97 27.18
CA ALA A 320 -2.78 6.19 26.96
C ALA A 320 -2.84 7.07 28.20
N GLY A 321 -1.72 7.71 28.54
CA GLY A 321 -1.64 8.57 29.71
C GLY A 321 -0.26 9.15 29.92
N PRO A 322 -0.02 9.80 31.08
CA PRO A 322 1.29 10.27 31.48
C PRO A 322 2.32 9.13 31.49
N ALA A 323 3.59 9.44 31.22
CA ALA A 323 4.65 8.44 31.21
C ALA A 323 4.73 7.67 32.55
N GLY A 324 4.77 6.34 32.47
CA GLY A 324 4.77 5.45 33.65
C GLY A 324 3.39 5.04 34.17
N ASP A 325 2.31 5.73 33.78
CA ASP A 325 0.96 5.30 34.10
C ASP A 325 0.55 4.10 33.23
N LYS A 326 -0.27 3.21 33.82
CA LYS A 326 -0.82 2.03 33.14
C LYS A 326 -2.33 2.00 33.35
N PRO A 327 -3.07 2.87 32.65
CA PRO A 327 -4.51 2.93 32.81
C PRO A 327 -5.18 1.66 32.25
N SER A 328 -6.48 1.52 32.54
CA SER A 328 -7.26 0.37 32.10
C SER A 328 -7.32 0.28 30.58
N ALA A 329 -7.34 -0.95 30.08
CA ALA A 329 -7.39 -1.23 28.65
C ALA A 329 -8.80 -1.05 28.09
N SER A 330 -8.92 -0.47 26.90
CA SER A 330 -10.16 -0.43 26.12
C SER A 330 -9.93 -0.93 24.70
N ASP A 331 -10.98 -1.40 24.02
CA ASP A 331 -10.89 -1.76 22.61
C ASP A 331 -11.77 -0.82 21.77
N LEU A 332 -11.35 -0.55 20.54
CA LEU A 332 -12.12 0.14 19.52
C LEU A 332 -12.29 -0.76 18.31
N ILE A 333 -13.53 -0.98 17.91
CA ILE A 333 -13.93 -1.80 16.77
C ILE A 333 -14.73 -0.88 15.85
N LEU A 334 -14.33 -0.79 14.59
CA LEU A 334 -15.05 -0.03 13.56
C LEU A 334 -15.30 -0.93 12.36
N ARG A 335 -16.54 -0.88 11.85
CA ARG A 335 -17.02 -1.63 10.69
C ARG A 335 -17.79 -0.69 9.77
N GLY A 336 -17.28 -0.47 8.56
CA GLY A 336 -17.86 0.37 7.54
C GLY A 336 -18.23 -0.44 6.31
N LEU A 337 -19.42 -0.19 5.77
CA LEU A 337 -19.88 -0.69 4.48
C LEU A 337 -20.51 0.48 3.72
N ALA A 338 -20.06 0.77 2.52
CA ALA A 338 -20.72 1.70 1.62
C ALA A 338 -21.11 0.98 0.33
N MET A 339 -22.36 1.13 -0.08
CA MET A 339 -22.87 0.62 -1.35
C MET A 339 -22.66 1.67 -2.44
N LEU A 340 -22.14 1.24 -3.57
CA LEU A 340 -21.79 2.10 -4.69
C LEU A 340 -22.81 1.98 -5.84
N ASN A 341 -22.88 3.05 -6.62
CA ASN A 341 -23.59 3.09 -7.90
C ASN A 341 -22.58 2.94 -9.05
N PRO A 342 -22.39 1.72 -9.60
CA PRO A 342 -21.45 1.52 -10.72
C PRO A 342 -21.87 2.26 -12.00
N SER A 343 -23.13 2.68 -12.09
CA SER A 343 -23.68 3.43 -13.22
C SER A 343 -23.58 4.95 -13.04
N ALA A 344 -23.00 5.44 -11.94
CA ALA A 344 -22.88 6.88 -11.67
C ALA A 344 -22.18 7.61 -12.83
N THR A 345 -22.69 8.80 -13.16
CA THR A 345 -22.08 9.67 -14.17
C THR A 345 -21.19 10.76 -13.58
N ASP A 346 -21.33 11.04 -12.29
CA ASP A 346 -20.47 11.93 -11.51
C ASP A 346 -20.35 11.47 -10.05
N ASP A 347 -19.41 12.07 -9.32
CA ASP A 347 -19.04 11.68 -7.95
C ASP A 347 -20.16 11.88 -6.90
N THR A 348 -21.15 12.71 -7.19
CA THR A 348 -22.26 12.96 -6.25
C THR A 348 -23.23 11.79 -6.18
N GLU A 349 -23.28 10.97 -7.23
CA GLU A 349 -24.17 9.82 -7.33
C GLU A 349 -23.47 8.48 -7.05
N VAL A 350 -22.16 8.49 -6.78
CA VAL A 350 -21.35 7.28 -6.58
C VAL A 350 -21.79 6.50 -5.35
N PHE A 351 -22.18 7.17 -4.27
CA PHE A 351 -22.62 6.53 -3.04
C PHE A 351 -24.13 6.38 -3.03
N LYS A 352 -24.61 5.14 -2.82
CA LYS A 352 -26.04 4.84 -2.70
C LYS A 352 -26.52 4.86 -1.26
N SER A 353 -25.78 4.16 -0.41
CA SER A 353 -26.12 3.94 0.99
C SER A 353 -24.89 3.47 1.73
N GLY A 354 -24.95 3.45 3.05
CA GLY A 354 -23.85 2.93 3.83
C GLY A 354 -24.18 2.82 5.31
N THR A 355 -23.35 2.05 6.00
CA THR A 355 -23.42 1.83 7.43
C THR A 355 -22.02 1.94 8.02
N LEU A 356 -21.90 2.67 9.11
CA LEU A 356 -20.72 2.74 9.95
C LEU A 356 -21.11 2.34 11.37
N THR A 357 -20.54 1.25 11.85
CA THR A 357 -20.71 0.81 13.24
C THR A 357 -19.40 0.99 13.99
N VAL A 358 -19.48 1.69 15.12
CA VAL A 358 -18.38 1.85 16.07
C VAL A 358 -18.78 1.18 17.38
N THR A 359 -17.93 0.29 17.87
CA THR A 359 -18.07 -0.35 19.19
C THR A 359 -16.83 -0.06 20.01
N ILE A 360 -17.05 0.37 21.25
CA ILE A 360 -16.01 0.58 22.25
C ILE A 360 -16.25 -0.41 23.37
N ASN A 361 -15.30 -1.32 23.60
CA ASN A 361 -15.31 -2.19 24.78
C ASN A 361 -14.60 -1.48 25.92
N GLU A 362 -15.12 -1.61 27.14
CA GLU A 362 -14.63 -0.88 28.31
C GLU A 362 -14.63 0.64 28.09
N SER A 363 -15.78 1.19 27.69
CA SER A 363 -15.92 2.60 27.33
C SER A 363 -15.49 3.58 28.42
N GLN A 364 -15.67 3.22 29.70
CA GLN A 364 -15.17 4.02 30.82
C GLN A 364 -13.64 4.06 30.85
N ALA A 365 -12.96 2.94 30.56
CA ALA A 365 -11.50 2.92 30.49
C ALA A 365 -10.97 3.82 29.38
N LEU A 366 -11.63 3.86 28.21
CA LEU A 366 -11.26 4.77 27.13
C LEU A 366 -11.42 6.24 27.57
N LEU A 367 -12.52 6.57 28.23
CA LEU A 367 -12.76 7.92 28.75
C LEU A 367 -11.72 8.33 29.80
N ASP A 368 -11.33 7.40 30.69
CA ASP A 368 -10.29 7.62 31.67
C ASP A 368 -8.93 7.87 30.98
N ASN A 369 -8.61 7.12 29.92
CA ASN A 369 -7.40 7.34 29.09
C ASN A 369 -7.39 8.73 28.44
N LEU A 370 -8.50 9.16 27.86
CA LEU A 370 -8.63 10.49 27.23
C LEU A 370 -8.54 11.63 28.26
N SER A 371 -9.03 11.41 29.48
CA SER A 371 -8.88 12.37 30.57
C SER A 371 -7.44 12.41 31.09
N ALA A 372 -6.80 11.26 31.28
CA ALA A 372 -5.43 11.15 31.76
C ALA A 372 -4.41 11.80 30.81
N THR A 373 -4.65 11.71 29.50
CA THR A 373 -3.83 12.40 28.49
C THR A 373 -4.06 13.90 28.43
N GLY A 374 -5.10 14.42 29.09
CA GLY A 374 -5.50 15.83 29.04
C GLY A 374 -6.19 16.23 27.73
N LEU A 375 -6.50 15.27 26.85
CA LEU A 375 -7.25 15.52 25.61
C LEU A 375 -8.69 15.96 25.92
N ILE A 376 -9.27 15.42 27.01
CA ILE A 376 -10.56 15.86 27.53
C ILE A 376 -10.36 16.33 28.98
N PRO A 377 -10.54 17.63 29.24
CA PRO A 377 -10.51 18.16 30.60
C PRO A 377 -11.51 17.46 31.53
N ALA A 378 -11.11 17.19 32.76
CA ALA A 378 -11.92 16.43 33.73
C ALA A 378 -13.30 17.09 34.00
N ASP A 379 -13.38 18.42 33.96
CA ASP A 379 -14.62 19.19 34.12
C ASP A 379 -15.57 19.07 32.91
N GLN A 380 -15.06 18.70 31.74
CA GLN A 380 -15.86 18.45 30.53
C GLN A 380 -16.33 16.99 30.40
N MET A 381 -15.75 16.06 31.18
CA MET A 381 -16.03 14.62 31.08
C MET A 381 -17.50 14.27 31.27
N MET A 382 -18.20 14.91 32.22
CA MET A 382 -19.63 14.67 32.42
C MET A 382 -20.46 15.06 31.18
N GLY A 383 -20.09 16.15 30.51
CA GLY A 383 -20.74 16.58 29.26
C GLY A 383 -20.49 15.60 28.12
N VAL A 384 -19.25 15.11 27.99
CA VAL A 384 -18.89 14.09 26.98
C VAL A 384 -19.64 12.79 27.22
N GLN A 385 -19.73 12.31 28.46
CA GLN A 385 -20.49 11.11 28.82
C GLN A 385 -21.98 11.26 28.47
N MET A 386 -22.58 12.41 28.76
CA MET A 386 -23.97 12.68 28.40
C MET A 386 -24.18 12.68 26.88
N MET A 387 -23.29 13.31 26.11
CA MET A 387 -23.37 13.29 24.64
C MET A 387 -23.21 11.88 24.08
N LEU A 388 -22.21 11.12 24.56
CA LEU A 388 -22.00 9.73 24.14
C LEU A 388 -23.24 8.88 24.40
N ALA A 389 -23.87 9.03 25.56
CA ALA A 389 -25.09 8.29 25.90
C ALA A 389 -26.29 8.61 24.97
N MET A 390 -26.33 9.76 24.31
CA MET A 390 -27.39 10.10 23.35
C MET A 390 -27.22 9.40 22.00
N PHE A 391 -25.98 9.13 21.60
CA PHE A 391 -25.66 8.56 20.28
C PHE A 391 -25.22 7.09 20.34
N THR A 392 -25.22 6.48 21.52
CA THR A 392 -24.80 5.09 21.71
C THR A 392 -25.88 4.28 22.42
N LYS A 393 -25.83 2.97 22.20
CA LYS A 393 -26.58 1.96 22.96
C LYS A 393 -25.58 1.02 23.63
N ALA A 394 -26.05 0.24 24.60
CA ALA A 394 -25.26 -0.86 25.14
C ALA A 394 -24.86 -1.82 24.01
N GLY A 395 -23.59 -2.20 23.97
CA GLY A 395 -23.08 -3.21 23.05
C GLY A 395 -23.29 -4.64 23.57
N ASP A 396 -22.66 -5.60 22.90
CA ASP A 396 -22.87 -7.03 23.17
C ASP A 396 -22.16 -7.53 24.44
N THR A 397 -21.19 -6.77 24.95
CA THR A 397 -20.43 -7.12 26.17
C THR A 397 -20.68 -6.12 27.29
N PRO A 398 -20.62 -6.53 28.57
CA PRO A 398 -20.74 -5.61 29.69
C PRO A 398 -19.72 -4.46 29.58
N GLY A 399 -20.16 -3.22 29.81
CA GLY A 399 -19.29 -2.04 29.71
C GLY A 399 -19.01 -1.55 28.28
N SER A 400 -19.50 -2.27 27.25
CA SER A 400 -19.40 -1.82 25.87
C SER A 400 -20.54 -0.89 25.45
N ILE A 401 -20.20 0.04 24.57
CA ILE A 401 -21.15 0.91 23.88
C ILE A 401 -20.96 0.78 22.38
N THR A 402 -22.07 0.85 21.64
CA THR A 402 -22.09 0.77 20.18
C THR A 402 -22.91 1.92 19.62
N SER A 403 -22.44 2.49 18.52
CA SER A 403 -23.19 3.41 17.67
C SER A 403 -23.19 2.90 16.24
N THR A 404 -24.36 2.84 15.62
CA THR A 404 -24.49 2.56 14.19
C THR A 404 -25.07 3.79 13.50
N VAL A 405 -24.31 4.35 12.58
CA VAL A 405 -24.75 5.41 11.68
C VAL A 405 -25.08 4.77 10.34
N GLU A 406 -26.24 5.10 9.78
CA GLU A 406 -26.70 4.57 8.50
C GLU A 406 -27.25 5.69 7.62
N VAL A 407 -26.89 5.64 6.33
CA VAL A 407 -27.50 6.43 5.27
C VAL A 407 -28.22 5.44 4.36
N THR A 408 -29.54 5.55 4.25
CA THR A 408 -30.33 4.66 3.39
C THR A 408 -30.27 5.09 1.92
N GLU A 409 -30.73 4.24 1.01
CA GLU A 409 -30.85 4.60 -0.41
C GLU A 409 -31.85 5.75 -0.65
N THR A 410 -32.80 5.98 0.25
CA THR A 410 -33.73 7.10 0.21
C THR A 410 -33.11 8.40 0.73
N GLY A 411 -31.87 8.36 1.23
CA GLY A 411 -31.16 9.50 1.81
C GLY A 411 -31.50 9.76 3.28
N ASP A 412 -32.20 8.85 3.95
CA ASP A 412 -32.51 9.00 5.37
C ASP A 412 -31.25 8.78 6.20
N PHE A 413 -30.99 9.69 7.15
CA PHE A 413 -29.90 9.57 8.11
C PHE A 413 -30.40 8.97 9.42
N LEU A 414 -29.85 7.83 9.80
CA LEU A 414 -30.25 7.05 10.95
C LEU A 414 -29.08 6.91 11.92
N VAL A 415 -29.35 7.09 13.22
CA VAL A 415 -28.43 6.72 14.29
C VAL A 415 -29.11 5.70 15.18
N ASN A 416 -28.50 4.52 15.31
CA ASN A 416 -29.04 3.37 16.05
C ASN A 416 -30.47 2.98 15.62
N GLY A 417 -30.80 3.17 14.33
CA GLY A 417 -32.12 2.91 13.76
C GLY A 417 -33.15 4.02 14.02
N GLN A 418 -32.76 5.14 14.63
CA GLN A 418 -33.62 6.30 14.81
C GLN A 418 -33.29 7.36 13.77
N SER A 419 -34.32 7.90 13.11
CA SER A 419 -34.14 8.98 12.13
C SER A 419 -33.70 10.26 12.84
N MET A 420 -32.66 10.87 12.29
CA MET A 420 -32.15 12.17 12.71
C MET A 420 -32.70 13.22 11.73
N GLN A 421 -33.43 14.20 12.26
CA GLN A 421 -33.98 15.32 11.47
C GLN A 421 -33.01 16.48 11.36
#